data_AF-A0A8X7BLX4-F1
#
_entry.id   AF-A0A8X7BLX4-F1
#
_cell.length_a   1.000
_cell.length_b   1.000
_cell.length_c   1.000
_cell.angle_alpha   90.00
_cell.angle_beta   90.00
_cell.angle_gamma   90.00
#
_symmetry.space_group_name_H-M   'P 1'
#
loop_
_entity.id
_entity.type
_entity.pdbx_description
1 polymer ?
#
loop_
_entity_poly.entity_id
_entity_poly.type
_entity_poly.pdbx_seq_one_letter_code
_entity_poly.pdbx_strand_id
1 'polypeptide(L)'
;MYTNDEHCEMVLLYGQYNRNKREVARFFAIKFLSRRHPSYCTIASAVQRLYKTGSCHRRIPLSRAHLQRIPAEDVLGYVLAHPESSVRDISKACSLLKIDGVEHISYVRCISLSSSPGAGTNARRPRSSF
;
A
#
# COMPACT_ATOMS: atom_id res chain seq x y z
N MET A 1 7.59 23.38 5.14
CA MET A 1 6.80 22.47 6.02
C MET A 1 7.44 22.55 7.41
N TYR A 2 6.68 22.47 8.51
CA TYR A 2 7.26 22.59 9.85
C TYR A 2 8.02 21.33 10.27
N THR A 3 9.09 21.50 11.05
CA THR A 3 9.86 20.39 11.64
C THR A 3 9.11 19.78 12.83
N ASN A 4 9.57 18.63 13.32
CA ASN A 4 9.02 18.02 14.53
C ASN A 4 9.22 18.92 15.75
N ASP A 5 10.38 19.56 15.83
CA ASP A 5 10.72 20.46 16.94
C ASP A 5 9.81 21.68 16.95
N GLU A 6 9.53 22.25 15.78
CA GLU A 6 8.57 23.35 15.63
C GLU A 6 7.15 22.90 16.04
N HIS A 7 6.75 21.66 15.71
CA HIS A 7 5.48 21.12 16.17
C HIS A 7 5.42 20.91 17.69
N CYS A 8 6.52 20.43 18.31
CA CYS A 8 6.62 20.33 19.76
C CYS A 8 6.55 21.71 20.43
N GLU A 9 7.26 22.70 19.90
CA GLU A 9 7.24 24.08 20.42
C GLU A 9 5.82 24.67 20.35
N MET A 10 5.09 24.45 19.24
CA MET A 10 3.69 24.88 19.12
C MET A 10 2.79 24.29 20.22
N VAL A 11 2.96 23.01 20.55
CA VAL A 11 2.15 22.33 21.58
C VAL A 11 2.52 22.84 22.97
N LEU A 12 3.82 23.00 23.25
CA LEU A 12 4.28 23.51 24.55
C LEU A 12 3.78 24.93 24.81
N LEU A 13 3.91 25.81 23.82
CA LEU A 13 3.38 27.17 23.89
C LEU A 13 1.85 27.18 24.02
N TYR A 14 1.15 26.25 23.36
CA TYR A 14 -0.30 26.11 23.55
C TYR A 14 -0.67 25.81 25.01
N GLY A 15 0.11 25.01 25.72
CA GLY A 15 -0.07 24.80 27.17
C GLY A 15 0.20 26.07 27.99
N GLN A 16 1.28 26.78 27.69
CA GLN A 16 1.71 27.99 28.41
C GLN A 16 0.73 29.16 28.22
N TYR A 17 0.16 29.32 27.02
CA TYR A 17 -0.81 30.37 26.69
C TYR A 17 -2.26 29.96 26.99
N ASN A 18 -2.49 29.19 28.06
CA ASN A 18 -3.82 28.78 28.51
C ASN A 18 -4.69 28.14 27.41
N ARG A 19 -4.08 27.32 26.54
CA ARG A 19 -4.75 26.66 25.42
C ARG A 19 -5.34 27.64 24.40
N ASN A 20 -4.77 28.85 24.29
CA ASN A 20 -5.18 29.83 23.30
C ASN A 20 -4.27 29.80 22.06
N LYS A 21 -4.72 29.06 21.04
CA LYS A 21 -4.01 28.94 19.74
C LYS A 21 -3.79 30.27 19.00
N ARG A 22 -4.61 31.30 19.24
CA ARG A 22 -4.47 32.60 18.56
C ARG A 22 -3.30 33.40 19.15
N GLU A 23 -3.15 33.38 20.47
CA GLU A 23 -2.00 34.01 21.14
C GLU A 23 -0.69 33.35 20.73
N VAL A 24 -0.66 32.02 20.66
CA VAL A 24 0.52 31.29 20.18
C VAL A 24 0.85 31.68 18.74
N ALA A 25 -0.14 31.77 17.85
CA ALA A 25 0.10 32.20 16.47
C ALA A 25 0.67 33.63 16.39
N ARG A 26 0.17 34.56 17.22
CA ARG A 26 0.72 35.91 17.32
C ARG A 26 2.14 35.92 17.86
N PHE A 27 2.41 35.12 18.90
CA PHE A 27 3.75 34.97 19.46
C PHE A 27 4.75 34.52 18.38
N PHE A 28 4.40 33.51 17.58
CA PHE A 28 5.25 33.08 16.47
C PHE A 28 5.43 34.16 15.40
N ALA A 29 4.39 34.94 15.10
CA ALA A 29 4.47 36.04 14.14
C ALA A 29 5.41 37.16 14.62
N ILE A 30 5.41 37.46 15.92
CA ILE A 30 6.30 38.47 16.52
C ILE A 30 7.73 37.94 16.62
N LYS A 31 7.91 36.69 17.08
CA LYS A 31 9.22 36.07 17.29
C LYS A 31 9.97 35.86 15.97
N PHE A 32 9.26 35.59 14.88
CA PHE A 32 9.85 35.25 13.59
C PHE A 32 9.29 36.10 12.45
N LEU A 33 9.71 37.36 12.40
CA LEU A 33 9.28 38.30 11.35
C LEU A 33 9.68 37.89 9.92
N SER A 34 10.82 37.21 9.76
CA SER A 34 11.37 36.83 8.44
C SER A 34 11.05 35.39 8.02
N ARG A 35 10.40 34.59 8.87
CA ARG A 35 10.07 33.19 8.57
C ARG A 35 8.57 32.98 8.47
N ARG A 36 8.19 31.87 7.81
CA ARG A 36 6.79 31.43 7.74
C ARG A 36 6.28 31.00 9.13
N HIS A 37 5.51 31.86 9.80
CA HIS A 37 4.92 31.53 11.09
C HIS A 37 3.69 30.60 10.95
N PRO A 38 3.45 29.69 11.91
CA PRO A 38 2.27 28.84 11.92
C PRO A 38 0.98 29.65 12.06
N SER A 39 -0.09 29.18 11.39
CA SER A 39 -1.44 29.67 11.64
C SER A 39 -2.05 28.96 12.85
N TYR A 40 -3.12 29.54 13.39
CA TYR A 40 -3.88 28.90 14.47
C TYR A 40 -4.45 27.52 14.07
N CYS A 41 -4.74 27.30 12.77
CA CYS A 41 -5.17 26.00 12.26
C CYS A 41 -4.05 24.96 12.32
N THR A 42 -2.82 25.36 12.00
CA THR A 42 -1.64 24.49 12.10
C THR A 42 -1.40 24.06 13.54
N ILE A 43 -1.49 25.01 14.48
CA ILE A 43 -1.32 24.74 15.92
C ILE A 43 -2.43 23.78 16.39
N ALA A 44 -3.69 24.04 16.04
CA ALA A 44 -4.79 23.14 16.38
C ALA A 44 -4.60 21.73 15.81
N SER A 45 -4.10 21.62 14.58
CA SER A 45 -3.83 20.33 13.95
C SER A 45 -2.68 19.58 14.64
N ALA A 46 -1.64 20.29 15.10
CA ALA A 46 -0.54 19.69 15.86
C ALA A 46 -1.03 19.13 17.20
N VAL A 47 -1.82 19.92 17.93
CA VAL A 47 -2.45 19.50 19.21
C VAL A 47 -3.39 18.30 18.99
N GLN A 48 -4.25 18.36 17.97
CA GLN A 48 -5.18 17.26 17.70
C GLN A 48 -4.45 15.98 17.29
N ARG A 49 -3.34 16.08 16.56
CA ARG A 49 -2.49 14.93 16.22
C ARG A 49 -1.87 14.31 17.47
N LEU A 50 -1.42 15.13 18.41
CA LEU A 50 -0.89 14.65 19.68
C LEU A 50 -1.96 13.89 20.47
N TYR A 51 -3.19 14.41 20.55
CA TYR A 51 -4.29 13.69 21.22
C TYR A 51 -4.66 12.37 20.53
N LYS A 52 -4.66 12.32 19.19
CA LYS A 52 -5.09 11.13 18.45
C LYS A 52 -4.03 10.04 18.39
N THR A 53 -2.77 10.41 18.25
CA THR A 53 -1.68 9.48 17.92
C THR A 53 -0.60 9.42 19.01
N GLY A 54 -0.63 10.32 19.99
CA GLY A 54 0.42 10.45 21.00
C GLY A 54 1.75 11.00 20.44
N SER A 55 1.76 11.56 19.23
CA SER A 55 2.98 12.02 18.57
C SER A 55 2.79 13.34 17.82
N CYS A 56 3.77 14.23 17.97
CA CYS A 56 3.92 15.45 17.18
C CYS A 56 4.44 15.18 15.76
N HIS A 57 5.08 14.01 15.56
CA HIS A 57 5.66 13.63 14.28
C HIS A 57 4.55 13.45 13.24
N ARG A 58 4.66 14.15 12.11
CA ARG A 58 3.79 13.90 10.98
C ARG A 58 4.24 12.58 10.36
N ARG A 59 3.45 11.52 10.50
CA ARG A 59 3.57 10.33 9.65
C ARG A 59 3.34 10.79 8.21
N ILE A 60 4.42 10.98 7.47
CA ILE A 60 4.35 10.96 6.02
C ILE A 60 3.84 9.54 5.74
N PRO A 61 2.65 9.35 5.14
CA PRO A 61 2.31 8.02 4.68
C PRO A 61 3.47 7.65 3.78
N LEU A 62 4.25 6.62 4.18
CA LEU A 62 5.18 5.96 3.27
C LEU A 62 4.42 5.89 1.97
N SER A 63 4.96 6.54 0.93
CA SER A 63 4.33 6.56 -0.38
C SER A 63 3.74 5.17 -0.54
N ARG A 64 2.43 5.08 -0.75
CA ARG A 64 1.90 3.94 -1.46
C ARG A 64 2.60 4.06 -2.82
N ALA A 65 3.89 3.69 -2.90
CA ALA A 65 4.34 2.77 -3.91
C ALA A 65 3.24 1.75 -3.84
N HIS A 66 2.32 1.94 -4.78
CA HIS A 66 1.09 1.23 -4.91
C HIS A 66 1.62 -0.17 -5.12
N LEU A 67 1.83 -0.90 -4.01
CA LEU A 67 1.99 -2.33 -4.01
C LEU A 67 0.69 -2.70 -4.68
N GLN A 68 0.74 -2.90 -5.99
CA GLN A 68 -0.38 -3.33 -6.80
C GLN A 68 -0.70 -4.68 -6.18
N ARG A 69 -1.57 -4.63 -5.18
CA ARG A 69 -2.03 -5.81 -4.50
C ARG A 69 -2.87 -6.49 -5.54
N ILE A 70 -2.32 -7.57 -6.07
CA ILE A 70 -3.08 -8.52 -6.85
C ILE A 70 -4.23 -8.95 -5.93
N PRO A 71 -5.49 -8.81 -6.38
CA PRO A 71 -6.63 -9.22 -5.57
C PRO A 71 -6.51 -10.73 -5.29
N ALA A 72 -6.90 -11.13 -4.08
CA ALA A 72 -6.69 -12.51 -3.64
C ALA A 72 -7.48 -13.51 -4.50
N GLU A 73 -8.56 -13.03 -5.12
CA GLU A 73 -9.46 -13.75 -6.00
C GLU A 73 -8.75 -14.19 -7.29
N ASP A 74 -7.91 -13.35 -7.89
CA ASP A 74 -7.16 -13.68 -9.10
C ASP A 74 -6.09 -14.75 -8.82
N VAL A 75 -5.42 -14.63 -7.67
CA VAL A 75 -4.44 -15.61 -7.21
C VAL A 75 -5.13 -16.96 -6.95
N LEU A 76 -6.28 -16.94 -6.28
CA LEU A 76 -7.05 -18.13 -5.97
C LEU A 76 -7.58 -18.82 -7.24
N GLY A 77 -8.11 -18.05 -8.20
CA GLY A 77 -8.58 -18.57 -9.48
C GLY A 77 -7.48 -19.27 -10.26
N TYR A 78 -6.27 -18.69 -10.27
CA TYR A 78 -5.11 -19.31 -10.90
C TYR A 78 -4.67 -20.60 -10.21
N VAL A 79 -4.62 -20.62 -8.87
CA VAL A 79 -4.24 -21.82 -8.09
C VAL A 79 -5.25 -22.96 -8.31
N LEU A 80 -6.55 -22.64 -8.36
CA LEU A 80 -7.59 -23.64 -8.61
C LEU A 80 -7.51 -24.22 -10.04
N ALA A 81 -7.15 -23.41 -11.03
CA ALA A 81 -6.94 -23.86 -12.40
C ALA A 81 -5.65 -24.69 -12.57
N HIS A 82 -4.62 -24.41 -11.76
CA HIS A 82 -3.28 -24.99 -11.87
C HIS A 82 -2.72 -25.42 -10.50
N PRO A 83 -3.20 -26.53 -9.92
CA PRO A 83 -2.81 -26.96 -8.56
C PRO A 83 -1.32 -27.33 -8.42
N GLU A 84 -0.67 -27.72 -9.51
CA GLU A 84 0.76 -28.08 -9.55
C GLU A 84 1.69 -26.86 -9.74
N SER A 85 1.12 -25.66 -9.89
CA SER A 85 1.92 -24.45 -10.15
C SER A 85 2.69 -23.99 -8.92
N SER A 86 3.96 -23.61 -9.12
CA SER A 86 4.76 -23.10 -8.01
C SER A 86 4.36 -21.66 -7.66
N VAL A 87 4.62 -21.24 -6.42
CA VAL A 87 4.40 -19.86 -5.97
C VAL A 87 5.08 -18.83 -6.89
N ARG A 88 6.22 -19.21 -7.51
CA ARG A 88 6.95 -18.36 -8.45
C ARG A 88 6.20 -18.19 -9.78
N ASP A 89 5.54 -19.24 -10.25
CA ASP A 89 4.76 -19.21 -11.49
C ASP A 89 3.45 -18.44 -11.29
N ILE A 90 2.80 -18.64 -10.14
CA ILE A 90 1.63 -17.88 -9.70
C ILE A 90 1.96 -16.39 -9.64
N SER A 91 3.09 -16.02 -9.04
CA SER A 91 3.55 -14.62 -8.94
C SER A 91 3.78 -13.98 -10.31
N LYS A 92 4.41 -14.69 -11.24
CA LYS A 92 4.62 -14.21 -12.61
C LYS A 92 3.31 -14.08 -13.38
N ALA A 93 2.47 -15.11 -13.34
CA ALA A 93 1.20 -15.11 -14.05
C ALA A 93 0.29 -13.98 -13.57
N CYS A 94 0.12 -13.83 -12.25
CA CYS A 94 -0.75 -12.80 -11.69
C CYS A 94 -0.20 -11.37 -11.87
N SER A 95 1.12 -11.21 -12.01
CA SER A 95 1.73 -9.92 -12.34
C SER A 95 1.56 -9.55 -13.82
N LEU A 96 1.50 -10.55 -14.71
CA LEU A 96 1.32 -10.35 -16.16
C LEU A 96 -0.16 -10.13 -16.54
N LEU A 97 -1.10 -10.82 -15.88
CA LEU A 97 -2.55 -10.67 -16.10
C LEU A 97 -3.06 -9.23 -15.87
N LYS A 98 -2.30 -8.39 -15.17
CA LYS A 98 -2.65 -6.98 -14.90
C LYS A 98 -2.27 -6.02 -16.04
N ILE A 99 -1.31 -6.39 -16.90
CA ILE A 99 -0.78 -5.50 -17.96
C ILE A 99 -1.80 -5.34 -19.10
N ASP A 100 -2.59 -6.37 -19.36
CA ASP A 100 -3.42 -6.40 -20.57
C ASP A 100 -4.80 -5.75 -20.40
N GLY A 101 -5.22 -5.38 -19.20
CA GLY A 101 -6.47 -4.62 -19.00
C GLY A 101 -7.72 -5.27 -19.62
N VAL A 102 -7.70 -6.60 -19.86
CA VAL A 102 -8.83 -7.32 -20.43
C VAL A 102 -9.62 -7.97 -19.31
N GLU A 103 -10.85 -7.49 -19.21
CA GLU A 103 -11.95 -7.95 -18.39
C GLU A 103 -12.07 -9.48 -18.28
N HIS A 104 -12.56 -9.91 -17.12
CA HIS A 104 -13.01 -11.26 -16.81
C HIS A 104 -13.91 -11.89 -17.90
N ILE A 105 -14.06 -13.21 -17.81
CA ILE A 105 -15.01 -14.12 -18.50
C ILE A 105 -14.41 -14.86 -19.70
N SER A 106 -13.56 -15.88 -19.46
CA SER A 106 -13.31 -16.93 -20.47
C SER A 106 -12.78 -18.28 -19.93
N TYR A 107 -12.86 -18.58 -18.63
CA TYR A 107 -12.32 -19.86 -18.11
C TYR A 107 -13.35 -20.80 -17.46
N VAL A 108 -14.65 -20.59 -17.68
CA VAL A 108 -15.70 -21.52 -17.22
C VAL A 108 -16.43 -22.22 -18.38
N ARG A 109 -16.08 -21.97 -19.65
CA ARG A 109 -16.85 -22.50 -20.79
C ARG A 109 -16.16 -23.52 -21.71
N CYS A 110 -14.98 -24.03 -21.35
CA CYS A 110 -14.26 -24.97 -22.23
C CYS A 110 -14.14 -26.42 -21.72
N ILE A 111 -14.85 -26.83 -20.67
CA ILE A 111 -14.83 -28.25 -20.21
C ILE A 111 -16.00 -29.07 -20.78
N SER A 112 -16.80 -28.51 -21.68
CA SER A 112 -17.92 -29.24 -22.30
C SER A 112 -17.89 -29.12 -23.81
N LEU A 113 -16.95 -29.80 -24.48
CA LEU A 113 -17.12 -30.41 -25.82
C LEU A 113 -15.77 -30.96 -26.35
N SER A 114 -15.68 -32.30 -26.39
CA SER A 114 -14.83 -33.19 -27.21
C SER A 114 -14.23 -34.29 -26.32
N SER A 115 -14.95 -35.38 -26.05
CA SER A 115 -15.00 -36.59 -26.88
C SER A 115 -13.62 -37.14 -27.25
N SER A 116 -13.38 -38.38 -26.79
CA SER A 116 -12.21 -39.27 -26.93
C SER A 116 -11.57 -39.34 -28.32
N PRO A 117 -10.28 -39.72 -28.47
CA PRO A 117 -9.89 -41.15 -28.55
C PRO A 117 -8.53 -41.42 -27.84
N GLY A 118 -8.24 -42.63 -27.36
CA GLY A 118 -7.73 -43.74 -28.18
C GLY A 118 -6.24 -43.99 -27.89
N ALA A 119 -5.88 -45.26 -27.74
CA ALA A 119 -4.60 -45.78 -27.27
C ALA A 119 -3.33 -45.21 -27.94
N GLY A 120 -2.26 -45.03 -27.15
CA GLY A 120 -0.91 -44.70 -27.62
C GLY A 120 0.15 -45.27 -26.68
N THR A 121 0.88 -46.27 -27.15
CA THR A 121 1.86 -47.11 -26.46
C THR A 121 3.09 -46.35 -25.93
N ASN A 122 3.45 -46.59 -24.67
CA ASN A 122 4.71 -46.12 -24.06
C ASN A 122 5.92 -46.88 -24.62
N ALA A 123 6.75 -46.21 -25.43
CA ALA A 123 8.07 -46.70 -25.81
C ALA A 123 9.11 -46.32 -24.73
N ARG A 124 9.77 -47.36 -24.18
CA ARG A 124 10.88 -47.28 -23.23
C ARG A 124 12.08 -46.53 -23.84
N ARG A 125 12.67 -45.59 -23.11
CA ARG A 125 14.06 -45.14 -23.36
C ARG A 125 15.03 -46.00 -22.53
N PRO A 126 16.15 -46.48 -23.10
CA PRO A 126 17.12 -47.26 -22.35
C PRO A 126 17.99 -46.37 -21.46
N ARG A 127 18.32 -46.90 -20.28
CA ARG A 127 19.38 -46.41 -19.39
C ARG A 127 20.73 -46.69 -20.05
N SER A 128 21.58 -45.67 -20.16
CA SER A 128 23.02 -45.87 -20.32
C SER A 128 23.72 -45.46 -19.02
N SER A 129 24.22 -46.46 -18.32
CA SER A 129 25.30 -46.35 -17.34
C SER A 129 26.61 -46.52 -18.09
N PHE A 130 27.57 -45.61 -17.91
CA PHE A 130 28.99 -45.83 -17.62
C PHE A 130 29.68 -44.46 -17.52
#